data_AF-A0A849WCB2-F1
#
_entry.id   AF-A0A849WCB2-F1
#
_cell.length_a   1.000
_cell.length_b   1.000
_cell.length_c   1.000
_cell.angle_alpha   90.00
_cell.angle_beta   90.00
_cell.angle_gamma   90.00
#
_symmetry.space_group_name_H-M   'P 1'
#
loop_
_entity.id
_entity.type
_entity.pdbx_description
1 polymer ?
#
loop_
_entity_poly.entity_id
_entity_poly.type
_entity_poly.pdbx_seq_one_letter_code
_entity_poly.pdbx_strand_id
1 'polypeptide(L)'
;MEDKKLGYLKTAMLLVFSFFILTGCGVVVEMSKTITQKTQIEQLKQSQKTAAIINCQELCQDKLSTNGIEADDSPCLSNQIIEDWVCDIAHSPRQEIDNLPENQCEAFRTGQAHHFVELDGNCNVIKVY
;
A
#
# COMPACT_ATOMS: atom_id res chain seq x y z
N MET A 1 12.28 32.01 61.98
CA MET A 1 12.26 32.80 60.71
C MET A 1 12.28 31.88 59.48
N GLU A 2 12.32 30.56 59.67
CA GLU A 2 12.41 29.56 58.60
C GLU A 2 11.06 29.14 57.99
N ASP A 3 9.94 29.22 58.73
CA ASP A 3 8.63 28.76 58.23
C ASP A 3 8.07 29.60 57.08
N LYS A 4 8.41 30.90 57.05
CA LYS A 4 7.99 31.80 55.95
C LYS A 4 8.71 31.46 54.64
N LYS A 5 10.01 31.07 54.70
CA LYS A 5 10.79 30.70 53.51
C LYS A 5 10.25 29.46 52.82
N LEU A 6 9.78 28.47 53.59
CA LEU A 6 9.18 27.26 53.05
C LEU A 6 7.81 27.53 52.41
N GLY A 7 7.04 28.47 52.95
CA GLY A 7 5.80 28.97 52.34
C GLY A 7 6.06 29.63 50.99
N TYR A 8 6.96 30.61 50.93
CA TYR A 8 7.29 31.31 49.67
C TYR A 8 7.89 30.39 48.61
N LEU A 9 8.67 29.37 48.99
CA LEU A 9 9.23 28.40 48.05
C LEU A 9 8.14 27.51 47.43
N LYS A 10 7.16 27.07 48.22
CA LYS A 10 6.01 26.28 47.71
C LYS A 10 5.12 27.11 46.79
N THR A 11 4.84 28.37 47.15
CA THR A 11 4.03 29.26 46.31
C THR A 11 4.76 29.62 45.02
N ALA A 12 6.07 29.87 45.08
CA ALA A 12 6.88 30.12 43.89
C ALA A 12 6.95 28.90 42.97
N MET A 13 7.05 27.68 43.53
CA MET A 13 7.05 26.44 42.76
C MET A 13 5.70 26.18 42.06
N LEU A 14 4.58 26.47 42.73
CA LEU A 14 3.23 26.37 42.16
C LEU A 14 3.01 27.39 41.02
N LEU A 15 3.49 28.62 41.17
CA LEU A 15 3.35 29.66 40.14
C LEU A 15 4.20 29.37 38.89
N VAL A 16 5.40 28.80 39.05
CA VAL A 16 6.24 28.39 37.91
C VAL A 16 5.60 27.23 37.14
N PHE A 17 5.06 26.23 37.84
CA PHE A 17 4.37 25.10 37.19
C PHE A 17 3.11 25.56 36.42
N SER A 18 2.40 26.56 36.96
CA SER A 18 1.23 27.16 36.32
C SER A 18 1.57 27.94 35.05
N PHE A 19 2.78 28.52 34.99
CA PHE A 19 3.26 29.25 33.81
C PHE A 19 3.62 28.32 32.64
N PHE A 20 4.18 27.14 32.92
CA PHE A 20 4.49 26.14 31.89
C PHE A 20 3.23 25.53 31.23
N ILE A 21 2.12 25.42 31.96
CA ILE A 21 0.85 24.92 31.43
C ILE A 21 0.20 25.95 30.49
N LEU A 22 0.36 27.25 30.76
CA LEU A 22 -0.23 28.33 29.94
C LEU A 22 0.53 28.59 28.63
N THR A 23 1.81 28.23 28.52
CA THR A 23 2.61 28.41 27.30
C THR A 23 2.61 27.18 26.37
N GLY A 24 2.01 26.07 26.77
CA GLY A 24 2.15 24.76 26.12
C GLY A 24 1.02 24.36 25.18
N CYS A 25 0.66 25.16 24.17
CA CYS A 25 -0.40 24.78 23.20
C CYS A 25 -0.04 24.96 21.72
N GLY A 26 1.24 25.16 21.38
CA GLY A 26 1.67 25.47 20.00
C GLY A 26 2.19 24.31 19.14
N VAL A 27 2.69 23.22 19.75
CA VAL A 27 3.55 22.24 19.03
C VAL A 27 2.77 21.03 18.48
N VAL A 28 1.53 20.79 18.92
CA VAL A 28 0.82 19.51 18.63
C VAL A 28 0.11 19.50 17.26
N VAL A 29 -0.08 20.67 16.62
CA VAL A 29 -0.99 20.80 15.46
C VAL A 29 -0.35 20.36 14.13
N GLU A 30 0.95 20.61 13.90
CA GLU A 30 1.60 20.30 12.61
C GLU A 30 1.83 18.79 12.37
N MET A 31 2.11 18.03 13.43
CA MET A 31 2.40 16.59 13.32
C MET A 31 1.16 15.77 12.93
N SER A 32 -0.01 16.18 13.43
CA SER A 32 -1.29 15.51 13.18
C SER A 32 -1.67 15.51 11.69
N LYS A 33 -1.51 16.64 10.99
CA LYS A 33 -1.83 16.75 9.55
C LYS A 33 -0.98 15.83 8.68
N THR A 34 0.31 15.71 9.00
CA THR A 34 1.25 14.85 8.28
C THR A 34 0.92 13.36 8.47
N ILE A 35 0.51 12.97 9.69
CA ILE A 35 0.09 11.59 9.97
C ILE A 35 -1.19 11.25 9.22
N THR A 36 -2.20 12.13 9.25
CA THR A 36 -3.46 11.90 8.52
C THR A 36 -3.23 11.70 7.03
N GLN A 37 -2.38 12.52 6.39
CA GLN A 37 -2.05 12.38 4.97
C GLN A 37 -1.33 11.06 4.66
N LYS A 38 -0.34 10.67 5.47
CA LYS A 38 0.36 9.40 5.30
C LYS A 38 -0.58 8.20 5.40
N THR A 39 -1.48 8.21 6.38
CA THR A 39 -2.46 7.14 6.56
C THR A 39 -3.42 7.05 5.37
N GLN A 40 -3.90 8.18 4.85
CA GLN A 40 -4.79 8.20 3.68
C GLN A 40 -4.11 7.65 2.42
N ILE A 41 -2.83 8.00 2.19
CA ILE A 41 -2.05 7.47 1.06
C ILE A 41 -1.89 5.96 1.18
N GLU A 42 -1.58 5.45 2.37
CA GLU A 42 -1.42 4.01 2.58
C GLU A 42 -2.74 3.24 2.39
N GLN A 43 -3.84 3.82 2.88
CA GLN A 43 -5.18 3.27 2.65
C GLN A 43 -5.53 3.22 1.16
N LEU A 44 -5.21 4.27 0.40
CA LEU A 44 -5.43 4.29 -1.04
C LEU A 44 -4.62 3.21 -1.75
N LYS A 45 -3.32 3.09 -1.45
CA LYS A 45 -2.44 2.06 -2.03
C LYS A 45 -2.97 0.66 -1.75
N GLN A 46 -3.39 0.41 -0.51
CA GLN A 46 -3.94 -0.88 -0.13
C GLN A 46 -5.28 -1.16 -0.82
N SER A 47 -6.13 -0.14 -0.98
CA SER A 47 -7.39 -0.24 -1.71
C SER A 47 -7.15 -0.54 -3.19
N GLN A 48 -6.19 0.13 -3.83
CA GLN A 48 -5.84 -0.10 -5.24
C GLN A 48 -5.27 -1.50 -5.44
N LYS A 49 -4.33 -1.92 -4.58
CA LYS A 49 -3.80 -3.29 -4.60
C LYS A 49 -4.90 -4.34 -4.47
N THR A 50 -5.85 -4.11 -3.56
CA THR A 50 -6.99 -5.04 -3.36
C THR A 50 -7.89 -5.08 -4.59
N ALA A 51 -8.20 -3.92 -5.18
CA ALA A 51 -8.98 -3.84 -6.42
C ALA A 51 -8.26 -4.53 -7.59
N ALA A 52 -6.96 -4.34 -7.76
CA ALA A 52 -6.18 -4.99 -8.80
C ALA A 52 -6.22 -6.53 -8.66
N ILE A 53 -6.08 -7.05 -7.44
CA ILE A 53 -6.15 -8.49 -7.18
C ILE A 53 -7.53 -9.04 -7.56
N ILE A 54 -8.60 -8.41 -7.06
CA ILE A 54 -9.98 -8.86 -7.33
C ILE A 54 -10.24 -8.84 -8.84
N ASN A 55 -9.97 -7.72 -9.51
CA ASN A 55 -10.23 -7.58 -10.93
C ASN A 55 -9.41 -8.58 -11.77
N CYS A 56 -8.16 -8.84 -11.39
CA CYS A 56 -7.30 -9.80 -12.08
C CYS A 56 -7.82 -11.25 -11.92
N GLN A 57 -8.26 -11.61 -10.71
CA GLN A 57 -8.87 -12.93 -10.46
C GLN A 57 -10.20 -13.12 -11.19
N GLU A 58 -11.07 -12.10 -11.20
CA GLU A 58 -12.33 -12.11 -11.95
C GLU A 58 -12.05 -12.28 -13.45
N LEU A 59 -11.11 -11.52 -14.01
CA LEU A 59 -10.71 -11.64 -15.42
C LEU A 59 -10.18 -13.05 -15.75
N CYS A 60 -9.35 -13.61 -14.86
CA CYS A 60 -8.83 -14.97 -15.03
C CYS A 60 -9.96 -16.01 -15.01
N GLN A 61 -10.90 -15.90 -14.07
CA GLN A 61 -12.05 -16.81 -13.97
C GLN A 61 -12.95 -16.74 -15.20
N ASP A 62 -13.21 -15.53 -15.71
CA ASP A 62 -13.98 -15.31 -16.93
C ASP A 62 -13.31 -16.01 -18.13
N LYS A 63 -11.98 -15.93 -18.24
CA LYS A 63 -11.21 -16.59 -19.32
C LYS A 63 -11.24 -18.11 -19.20
N LEU A 64 -11.06 -18.65 -18.00
CA LEU A 64 -11.18 -20.09 -17.74
C LEU A 64 -12.57 -20.61 -18.11
N SER A 65 -13.63 -19.84 -17.84
CA SER A 65 -15.01 -20.26 -18.11
C SER A 65 -15.40 -20.27 -19.59
N THR A 66 -14.69 -19.52 -20.43
CA THR A 66 -15.07 -19.29 -21.83
C THR A 66 -14.27 -20.13 -22.81
N ASN A 67 -12.94 -20.11 -22.72
CA ASN A 67 -12.06 -20.77 -23.69
C ASN A 67 -10.90 -21.57 -23.05
N GLY A 68 -10.78 -21.55 -21.71
CA GLY A 68 -9.57 -22.00 -21.04
C GLY A 68 -8.44 -20.97 -21.15
N ILE A 69 -7.39 -21.17 -20.34
CA ILE A 69 -6.13 -20.44 -20.46
C ILE A 69 -5.12 -21.50 -20.93
N GLU A 70 -4.82 -21.50 -22.23
CA GLU A 70 -3.79 -22.38 -22.77
C GLU A 70 -2.43 -21.95 -22.19
N ALA A 71 -1.74 -22.89 -21.54
CA ALA A 71 -0.54 -22.61 -20.75
C ALA A 71 0.68 -22.20 -21.60
N ASP A 72 0.63 -22.42 -22.91
CA ASP A 72 1.64 -22.02 -23.88
C ASP A 72 1.41 -20.61 -24.47
N ASP A 73 0.25 -20.00 -24.19
CA ASP A 73 -0.25 -18.79 -24.87
C ASP A 73 -0.63 -17.63 -23.94
N SER A 74 -0.39 -17.70 -22.62
CA SER A 74 -0.86 -16.63 -21.71
C SER A 74 0.22 -15.82 -20.95
N PRO A 75 0.93 -14.90 -21.64
CA PRO A 75 1.84 -13.91 -21.06
C PRO A 75 1.24 -12.77 -20.23
N CYS A 76 -0.06 -12.52 -20.43
CA CYS A 76 -0.71 -11.30 -19.97
C CYS A 76 -2.21 -11.39 -20.18
N LEU A 77 -3.00 -11.30 -19.11
CA LEU A 77 -4.46 -11.20 -19.22
C LEU A 77 -4.91 -9.77 -19.49
N SER A 78 -4.22 -8.78 -18.93
CA SER A 78 -4.50 -7.37 -19.19
C SER A 78 -3.27 -6.49 -18.99
N ASN A 79 -3.00 -5.65 -20.00
CA ASN A 79 -2.01 -4.57 -19.91
C ASN A 79 -2.47 -3.39 -19.03
N GLN A 80 -3.74 -3.38 -18.60
CA GLN A 80 -4.25 -2.38 -17.68
C GLN A 80 -5.52 -2.93 -16.99
N ILE A 81 -5.36 -3.53 -15.81
CA ILE A 81 -6.50 -4.03 -15.02
C ILE A 81 -7.12 -2.92 -14.18
N ILE A 82 -6.29 -2.00 -13.70
CA ILE A 82 -6.61 -0.65 -13.20
C ILE A 82 -5.46 0.28 -13.61
N GLU A 83 -5.59 1.59 -13.36
CA GLU A 83 -4.50 2.55 -13.63
C GLU A 83 -3.17 2.07 -13.02
N ASP A 84 -2.13 1.97 -13.84
CA ASP A 84 -0.76 1.57 -13.48
C ASP A 84 -0.55 0.09 -13.08
N TRP A 85 -1.56 -0.78 -13.25
CA TRP A 85 -1.49 -2.20 -12.89
C TRP A 85 -1.77 -3.13 -14.07
N VAL A 86 -0.97 -4.19 -14.22
CA VAL A 86 -1.23 -5.30 -15.14
C VAL A 86 -1.73 -6.55 -14.42
N CYS A 87 -2.29 -7.48 -15.18
CA CYS A 87 -2.69 -8.81 -14.73
C CYS A 87 -1.96 -9.87 -15.57
N ASP A 88 -1.11 -10.65 -14.93
CA ASP A 88 -0.19 -11.62 -15.54
C ASP A 88 -0.52 -13.06 -15.09
N ILE A 89 -0.19 -14.05 -15.93
CA ILE A 89 -0.30 -15.48 -15.62
C ILE A 89 1.08 -16.11 -15.72
N ALA A 90 1.46 -16.89 -14.71
CA ALA A 90 2.72 -17.63 -14.71
C ALA A 90 2.52 -19.05 -14.15
N HIS A 91 3.52 -19.90 -14.34
CA HIS A 91 3.53 -21.20 -13.68
C HIS A 91 3.77 -21.05 -12.16
N SER A 92 3.24 -21.99 -11.38
CA SER A 92 3.49 -22.10 -9.95
C SER A 92 3.88 -23.54 -9.60
N PRO A 93 5.17 -23.86 -9.35
CA PRO A 93 6.33 -22.95 -9.35
C PRO A 93 6.64 -22.32 -10.72
N ARG A 94 7.19 -21.10 -10.72
CA ARG A 94 7.64 -20.41 -11.95
C ARG A 94 8.68 -21.25 -12.69
N GLN A 95 8.58 -21.23 -14.02
CA GLN A 95 9.49 -21.89 -14.95
C GLN A 95 10.33 -20.85 -15.70
N GLU A 96 11.40 -21.29 -16.36
CA GLU A 96 12.27 -20.39 -17.14
C GLU A 96 11.53 -19.69 -18.28
N ILE A 97 10.51 -20.35 -18.85
CA ILE A 97 9.68 -19.77 -19.91
C ILE A 97 8.88 -18.55 -19.41
N ASP A 98 8.52 -18.46 -18.13
CA ASP A 98 7.81 -17.31 -17.54
C ASP A 98 8.70 -16.05 -17.44
N ASN A 99 10.02 -16.20 -17.61
CA ASN A 99 10.96 -15.08 -17.60
C ASN A 99 11.21 -14.50 -19.00
N LEU A 100 10.68 -15.13 -20.05
CA LEU A 100 10.87 -14.63 -21.41
C LEU A 100 10.12 -13.30 -21.59
N PRO A 101 10.74 -12.28 -22.22
CA PRO A 101 10.11 -10.97 -22.42
C PRO A 101 8.76 -11.00 -23.14
N GLU A 102 8.56 -11.96 -24.03
CA GLU A 102 7.30 -12.24 -24.74
C GLU A 102 6.21 -12.80 -23.83
N ASN A 103 6.60 -13.38 -22.69
CA ASN A 103 5.72 -13.98 -21.69
C ASN A 103 5.44 -13.03 -20.52
N GLN A 104 5.57 -11.73 -20.74
CA GLN A 104 5.34 -10.69 -19.75
C GLN A 104 4.45 -9.60 -20.36
N CYS A 105 3.56 -9.00 -19.56
CA CYS A 105 2.74 -7.88 -20.01
C CYS A 105 3.59 -6.73 -20.59
N GLU A 106 3.26 -6.31 -21.81
CA GLU A 106 3.97 -5.24 -22.53
C GLU A 106 3.97 -3.93 -21.75
N ALA A 107 2.86 -3.56 -21.12
CA ALA A 107 2.75 -2.34 -20.35
C ALA A 107 3.73 -2.31 -19.16
N PHE A 108 3.96 -3.45 -18.50
CA PHE A 108 4.96 -3.56 -17.44
C PHE A 108 6.38 -3.51 -18.03
N ARG A 109 6.62 -4.26 -19.11
CA ARG A 109 7.93 -4.32 -19.78
C ARG A 109 8.39 -2.99 -20.36
N THR A 110 7.46 -2.15 -20.80
CA THR A 110 7.72 -0.82 -21.40
C THR A 110 7.66 0.32 -20.38
N GLY A 111 7.30 0.05 -19.11
CA GLY A 111 7.19 1.06 -18.06
C GLY A 111 5.92 1.93 -18.13
N GLN A 112 4.89 1.49 -18.85
CA GLN A 112 3.57 2.13 -18.86
C GLN A 112 2.76 1.77 -17.61
N ALA A 113 3.01 0.59 -17.04
CA ALA A 113 2.49 0.14 -15.77
C ALA A 113 3.67 -0.26 -14.86
N HIS A 114 3.57 0.07 -13.57
CA HIS A 114 4.64 -0.18 -12.60
C HIS A 114 4.28 -1.28 -11.59
N HIS A 115 3.04 -1.74 -11.62
CA HIS A 115 2.51 -2.74 -10.72
C HIS A 115 1.93 -3.94 -11.46
N PHE A 116 1.92 -5.09 -10.81
CA PHE A 116 1.31 -6.29 -11.37
C PHE A 116 0.68 -7.19 -10.30
N VAL A 117 -0.35 -7.91 -10.73
CA VAL A 117 -0.85 -9.11 -10.06
C VAL A 117 -0.51 -10.29 -10.97
N GLU A 118 0.26 -11.26 -10.45
CA GLU A 118 0.63 -12.50 -11.14
C GLU A 118 -0.17 -13.65 -10.51
N LEU A 119 -0.95 -14.35 -11.33
CA LEU A 119 -1.73 -15.52 -10.92
C LEU A 119 -1.21 -16.82 -11.56
N ASP A 120 -1.58 -17.96 -11.00
CA ASP A 120 -1.41 -19.25 -11.66
C ASP A 120 -2.57 -19.57 -12.62
N GLY A 121 -2.46 -20.66 -13.38
CA GLY A 121 -3.51 -21.12 -14.29
C GLY A 121 -4.84 -21.52 -13.62
N ASN A 122 -4.90 -21.52 -12.28
CA ASN A 122 -6.14 -21.71 -11.50
C ASN A 122 -6.63 -20.40 -10.87
N CYS A 123 -6.09 -19.25 -11.29
CA CYS A 123 -6.40 -17.92 -10.78
C CYS A 123 -6.03 -17.71 -9.30
N ASN A 124 -5.10 -18.49 -8.75
CA ASN A 124 -4.54 -18.23 -7.43
C ASN A 124 -3.43 -17.20 -7.53
N VAL A 125 -3.37 -16.27 -6.57
CA VAL A 125 -2.32 -15.24 -6.53
C VAL A 125 -0.97 -15.89 -6.23
N ILE A 126 -0.01 -15.69 -7.13
CA ILE A 126 1.41 -16.03 -6.95
C ILE A 126 2.12 -14.84 -6.31
N LYS A 127 2.00 -13.66 -6.92
CA LYS A 127 2.75 -12.46 -6.54
C LYS A 127 1.97 -11.20 -6.82
N VAL A 128 2.21 -10.17 -6.01
CA VAL A 128 1.70 -8.82 -6.20
C VAL A 128 2.82 -7.83 -5.92
N TYR A 129 3.12 -6.96 -6.87
CA TYR A 129 4.22 -5.99 -6.82
C TYR A 129 3.72 -4.59 -7.22
#